data_AF-A4N500-F1
#
_entry.id   AF-A4N500-F1
#
_cell.length_a   1.000
_cell.length_b   1.000
_cell.length_c   1.000
_cell.angle_alpha   90.00
_cell.angle_beta   90.00
_cell.angle_gamma   90.00
#
_symmetry.space_group_name_H-M   'P 1'
#
loop_
_entity.id
_entity.type
_entity.pdbx_description
1 polymer ?
#
loop_
_entity_poly.entity_id
_entity_poly.type
_entity_poly.pdbx_seq_one_letter_code
_entity_poly.pdbx_strand_id
1 'polypeptide(L)'
;MQYINIANRGVKSLSPYQAGKPIEELERELGISNIVKLASNENPFGFPESAKKAIFEQLDKLTRYPDANGFELKQTIAKKIWRSTKSNYAWKWLK
;
A
#
# COMPACT_ATOMS: atom_id res chain seq x y z
N MET A 1 -11.66 21.77 -26.57
CA MET A 1 -11.24 22.49 -25.34
C MET A 1 -10.23 21.63 -24.61
N GLN A 2 -9.07 22.15 -24.23
CA GLN A 2 -8.12 21.40 -23.39
C GLN A 2 -8.52 21.53 -21.92
N TYR A 3 -8.76 20.41 -21.24
CA TYR A 3 -9.17 20.35 -19.83
C TYR A 3 -8.22 21.09 -18.87
N ILE A 4 -6.95 21.25 -19.26
CA ILE A 4 -5.94 21.99 -18.48
C ILE A 4 -6.30 23.47 -18.27
N ASN A 5 -7.06 24.07 -19.19
CA ASN A 5 -7.37 25.50 -19.15
C ASN A 5 -8.34 25.85 -18.02
N ILE A 6 -9.20 24.91 -17.63
CA ILE A 6 -10.20 25.07 -16.55
C ILE A 6 -9.76 24.45 -15.22
N ALA A 7 -8.61 23.78 -15.17
CA ALA A 7 -8.08 23.19 -13.93
C ALA A 7 -7.63 24.27 -12.92
N ASN A 8 -7.65 23.94 -11.62
CA ASN A 8 -7.13 24.82 -10.55
C ASN A 8 -5.64 25.12 -10.79
N ARG A 9 -5.18 26.35 -10.46
CA ARG A 9 -3.82 26.85 -10.71
C ARG A 9 -2.72 25.89 -10.23
N GLY A 10 -2.88 25.28 -9.06
CA GLY A 10 -1.91 24.33 -8.51
C GLY A 10 -1.79 23.02 -9.31
N VAL A 11 -2.85 22.61 -10.01
CA VAL A 11 -2.84 21.40 -10.86
C VAL A 11 -2.08 21.65 -12.16
N LYS A 12 -2.12 22.88 -12.68
CA LYS A 12 -1.47 23.24 -13.96
C LYS A 12 0.05 23.10 -13.93
N SER A 13 0.67 23.18 -12.73
CA SER A 13 2.10 23.03 -12.55
C SER A 13 2.54 21.58 -12.25
N LEU A 14 1.60 20.65 -12.07
CA LEU A 14 1.94 19.26 -11.78
C LEU A 14 2.39 18.56 -13.06
N SER A 15 3.52 17.87 -12.97
CA SER A 15 3.88 16.85 -13.95
C SER A 15 3.15 15.55 -13.58
N PRO A 16 2.56 14.82 -14.54
CA PRO A 16 1.99 13.51 -14.28
C PRO A 16 3.02 12.58 -13.64
N TYR A 17 2.59 11.82 -12.64
CA TYR A 17 3.43 10.77 -12.05
C TYR A 17 3.75 9.72 -13.12
N GLN A 18 5.03 9.45 -13.32
CA GLN A 18 5.50 8.38 -14.20
C GLN A 18 5.73 7.14 -13.36
N ALA A 19 4.81 6.19 -13.44
CA ALA A 19 4.97 4.89 -12.80
C ALA A 19 6.17 4.14 -13.40
N GLY A 20 6.81 3.29 -12.60
CA GLY A 20 7.83 2.39 -13.10
C GLY A 20 7.29 1.46 -14.19
N LYS A 21 8.11 1.17 -15.20
CA LYS A 21 7.74 0.28 -16.30
C LYS A 21 7.41 -1.13 -15.77
N PRO A 22 6.28 -1.74 -16.14
CA PRO A 22 5.97 -3.13 -15.80
C PRO A 22 7.05 -4.10 -16.30
N ILE A 23 7.24 -5.22 -15.59
CA ILE A 23 8.22 -6.26 -16.00
C ILE A 23 7.87 -6.75 -17.40
N GLU A 24 6.61 -7.07 -17.64
CA GLU A 24 6.12 -7.70 -18.86
C GLU A 24 6.29 -6.77 -20.07
N GLU A 25 6.21 -5.44 -19.85
CA GLU A 25 6.47 -4.46 -20.89
C GLU A 25 7.96 -4.39 -21.25
N LEU A 26 8.82 -4.38 -20.23
CA LEU A 26 10.27 -4.37 -20.41
C LEU A 26 10.78 -5.65 -21.08
N GLU A 27 10.23 -6.81 -20.73
CA GLU A 27 10.55 -8.10 -21.36
C GLU A 27 10.21 -8.09 -22.86
N ARG A 28 9.02 -7.58 -23.23
CA ARG A 28 8.61 -7.46 -24.64
C ARG A 28 9.50 -6.49 -25.43
N GLU A 29 9.92 -5.38 -24.81
CA GLU A 29 10.75 -4.37 -25.46
C GLU A 29 12.19 -4.84 -25.70
N LEU A 30 12.78 -5.53 -24.73
CA LEU A 30 14.18 -5.94 -24.77
C LEU A 30 14.38 -7.37 -25.28
N GLY A 31 13.31 -8.16 -25.43
CA GLY A 31 13.40 -9.57 -25.83
C GLY A 31 14.09 -10.45 -24.79
N ILE A 32 14.10 -10.03 -23.53
CA ILE A 32 14.70 -10.75 -22.41
C ILE A 32 13.63 -11.46 -21.58
N SER A 33 14.05 -12.43 -20.78
CA SER A 33 13.21 -13.14 -19.82
C SER A 33 13.93 -13.31 -18.50
N ASN A 34 13.19 -13.69 -17.45
CA ASN A 34 13.71 -13.94 -16.10
C ASN A 34 14.29 -12.66 -15.44
N ILE A 35 13.61 -11.53 -15.59
CA ILE A 35 14.03 -10.28 -14.94
C ILE A 35 13.97 -10.43 -13.41
N VAL A 36 15.08 -10.10 -12.74
CA VAL A 36 15.11 -9.97 -11.28
C VAL A 36 14.68 -8.55 -10.90
N LYS A 37 13.47 -8.41 -10.37
CA LYS A 37 12.93 -7.10 -9.96
C LYS A 37 13.47 -6.71 -8.59
N LEU A 38 14.34 -5.71 -8.56
CA LEU A 38 14.87 -5.07 -7.35
C LEU A 38 14.38 -3.62 -7.18
N ALA A 39 13.36 -3.24 -7.95
CA ALA A 39 12.72 -1.93 -7.87
C ALA A 39 11.46 -1.97 -7.00
N SER A 40 11.07 -0.82 -6.43
CA SER A 40 9.83 -0.60 -5.66
C SER A 40 9.79 -1.12 -4.21
N ASN A 41 10.92 -1.56 -3.65
CA ASN A 41 11.02 -2.02 -2.25
C ASN A 41 10.03 -3.15 -1.89
N GLU A 42 9.70 -3.99 -2.85
CA GLU A 42 8.79 -5.13 -2.65
C GLU A 42 9.45 -6.20 -1.77
N ASN A 43 8.66 -6.89 -0.94
CA ASN A 43 9.16 -7.99 -0.12
C ASN A 43 9.34 -9.25 -0.98
N PRO A 44 10.58 -9.78 -1.15
CA PRO A 44 10.84 -10.92 -2.02
C PRO A 44 10.23 -12.24 -1.49
N PHE A 45 9.82 -12.30 -0.21
CA PHE A 45 9.22 -13.50 0.38
C PHE A 45 7.70 -13.60 0.15
N GLY A 46 7.08 -12.58 -0.44
CA GLY A 46 5.63 -12.54 -0.66
C GLY A 46 4.83 -12.45 0.65
N PHE A 47 3.58 -12.94 0.61
CA PHE A 47 2.70 -12.93 1.77
C PHE A 47 3.07 -14.03 2.78
N PRO A 48 2.98 -13.77 4.09
CA PRO A 48 3.01 -14.84 5.09
C PRO A 48 1.78 -15.75 4.92
N GLU A 49 1.93 -17.04 5.21
CA GLU A 49 0.84 -18.04 5.04
C GLU A 49 -0.42 -17.69 5.84
N SER A 50 -0.27 -17.08 7.02
CA SER A 50 -1.40 -16.61 7.82
C SER A 50 -2.22 -15.52 7.11
N ALA A 51 -1.56 -14.60 6.40
CA ALA A 51 -2.25 -13.56 5.63
C ALA A 51 -2.92 -14.16 4.39
N LYS A 52 -2.26 -15.09 3.68
CA LYS A 52 -2.87 -15.80 2.55
C LYS A 52 -4.16 -16.50 2.96
N LYS A 53 -4.12 -17.26 4.05
CA LYS A 53 -5.30 -17.95 4.59
C LYS A 53 -6.43 -16.98 4.93
N ALA A 54 -6.12 -15.88 5.62
CA ALA A 54 -7.12 -14.87 5.96
C ALA A 54 -7.75 -14.23 4.72
N ILE A 55 -6.99 -14.00 3.64
CA ILE A 55 -7.53 -13.50 2.37
C ILE A 55 -8.50 -14.51 1.75
N PHE A 56 -8.13 -15.79 1.69
CA PHE A 56 -8.99 -16.85 1.16
C PHE A 56 -10.33 -16.95 1.90
N GLU A 57 -10.31 -16.83 3.23
CA GLU A 57 -11.51 -16.85 4.07
C GLU A 57 -12.44 -15.63 3.86
N GLN A 58 -11.98 -14.56 3.22
CA GLN A 58 -12.77 -13.37 2.95
C GLN A 58 -13.34 -13.31 1.54
N LEU A 59 -13.00 -14.23 0.64
CA LEU A 59 -13.39 -14.14 -0.78
C LEU A 59 -14.91 -14.05 -0.97
N ASP A 60 -15.70 -14.80 -0.20
CA ASP A 60 -17.16 -14.78 -0.27
C ASP A 60 -17.81 -13.48 0.26
N LYS A 61 -17.02 -12.62 0.94
CA LYS A 61 -17.49 -11.40 1.58
C LYS A 61 -17.15 -10.12 0.81
N LEU A 62 -16.44 -10.23 -0.32
CA LEU A 62 -15.95 -9.09 -1.11
C LEU A 62 -17.06 -8.21 -1.72
N THR A 63 -18.31 -8.67 -1.73
CA THR A 63 -19.47 -7.88 -2.22
C THR A 63 -19.96 -6.84 -1.22
N ARG A 64 -19.40 -6.81 -0.01
CA ARG A 64 -19.73 -5.83 1.02
C ARG A 64 -18.63 -4.79 1.14
N TYR A 65 -19.02 -3.56 1.42
CA TYR A 65 -18.06 -2.53 1.82
C TYR A 65 -17.32 -2.98 3.09
N PRO A 66 -16.01 -2.68 3.20
CA PRO A 66 -15.27 -2.94 4.43
C PRO A 66 -15.77 -2.04 5.56
N ASP A 67 -15.37 -2.35 6.79
CA ASP A 67 -15.56 -1.44 7.92
C ASP A 67 -14.83 -0.11 7.66
N ALA A 68 -15.59 0.96 7.42
CA ALA A 68 -15.09 2.30 7.12
C ALA A 68 -14.27 2.91 8.27
N ASN A 69 -14.48 2.44 9.51
CA ASN A 69 -13.75 2.94 10.67
C ASN A 69 -12.47 2.17 10.95
N GLY A 70 -12.26 1.01 10.31
CA GLY A 70 -11.11 0.14 10.54
C GLY A 70 -10.93 -0.25 12.01
N PHE A 71 -12.04 -0.49 12.72
CA PHE A 71 -12.12 -0.72 14.16
C PHE A 71 -11.18 -1.84 14.62
N GLU A 72 -11.31 -3.03 14.04
CA GLU A 72 -10.48 -4.20 14.38
C GLU A 72 -9.00 -4.00 14.04
N LEU A 73 -8.72 -3.34 12.90
CA LEU A 73 -7.36 -3.04 12.48
C LEU A 73 -6.67 -2.09 13.46
N LYS A 74 -7.36 -1.00 13.83
CA LYS A 74 -6.86 -0.01 14.80
C LYS A 74 -6.57 -0.65 16.15
N GLN A 75 -7.48 -1.49 16.66
CA GLN A 75 -7.26 -2.21 17.92
C GLN A 75 -6.05 -3.15 17.85
N THR A 76 -5.91 -3.90 16.76
CA THR A 76 -4.82 -4.85 16.58
C THR A 76 -3.46 -4.14 16.51
N ILE A 77 -3.37 -3.06 15.74
CA ILE A 77 -2.18 -2.22 15.64
C ILE A 77 -1.84 -1.60 17.00
N ALA A 78 -2.83 -1.01 17.67
CA ALA A 78 -2.64 -0.42 19.00
C ALA A 78 -2.10 -1.45 19.99
N LYS A 79 -2.70 -2.65 20.05
CA LYS A 79 -2.22 -3.73 20.90
C LYS A 79 -0.78 -4.16 20.56
N LYS A 80 -0.42 -4.22 19.28
CA LYS A 80 0.93 -4.64 18.84
C LYS A 80 1.99 -3.59 19.18
N ILE A 81 1.73 -2.32 18.82
CA ILE A 81 2.67 -1.22 18.99
C ILE A 81 2.74 -0.73 20.45
N TRP A 82 1.60 -0.68 21.14
CA TRP A 82 1.57 -0.24 22.54
C TRP A 82 2.21 -1.27 23.49
N ARG A 83 2.10 -2.56 23.18
CA ARG A 83 2.84 -3.59 23.95
C ARG A 83 4.35 -3.50 23.75
N SER A 84 4.84 -3.02 22.60
CA SER A 84 6.28 -2.79 22.39
C SER A 84 6.81 -1.51 23.03
N THR A 85 5.93 -0.63 23.54
CA THR A 85 6.30 0.62 24.24
C THR A 85 6.26 0.53 25.76
N LYS A 86 6.03 -0.65 26.36
CA LYS A 86 6.33 -0.88 27.79
C LYS A 86 7.84 -0.98 28.09
N SER A 87 8.65 -0.22 27.36
CA SER A 87 10.04 0.11 27.67
C SER A 87 10.14 1.62 27.90
N ASN A 88 10.18 2.00 29.18
CA ASN A 88 10.78 3.20 29.78
C ASN A 88 10.61 4.60 29.21
N TYR A 89 9.63 4.90 28.35
CA TYR A 89 9.33 6.31 28.02
C TYR A 89 7.85 6.61 28.22
N ALA A 90 7.56 7.23 29.36
CA ALA A 90 6.27 7.84 29.66
C ALA A 90 6.07 9.07 28.76
N TRP A 91 5.43 8.89 27.61
CA TRP A 91 4.94 10.02 26.82
C TRP A 91 3.71 10.62 27.50
N LYS A 92 3.98 11.56 28.40
CA LYS A 92 2.98 12.42 29.03
C LYS A 92 2.53 13.45 27.98
N TRP A 93 1.41 13.18 27.31
CA TRP A 93 0.69 14.25 26.62
C TRP A 93 0.09 15.15 27.71
N LEU A 94 0.71 16.32 27.91
CA LEU A 94 0.08 17.40 28.66
C LEU A 94 -1.07 17.95 27.81
N LYS A 95 -2.29 17.63 28.24
CA LYS A 95 -3.32 18.64 28.42
C LYS A 95 -3.63 18.71 29.90
#